data_AF-A0AAJ3PWL5-F1
#
_entry.id   AF-A0AAJ3PWL5-F1
#
_cell.length_a   1.000
_cell.length_b   1.000
_cell.length_c   1.000
_cell.angle_alpha   90.00
_cell.angle_beta   90.00
_cell.angle_gamma   90.00
#
_symmetry.space_group_name_H-M   'P 1'
#
loop_
_entity.id
_entity.type
_entity.pdbx_description
1 polymer ?
#
loop_
_entity_poly.entity_id
_entity_poly.type
_entity_poly.pdbx_seq_one_letter_code
_entity_poly.pdbx_strand_id
1 'polypeptide(L)'
;MATGNAGPEAIAPVALAVKSAEVAQSPISYDRGLTIVLTPESAAKFRDFTQAALGRQTQLLINDKVVIESWMREPIMDGRIVLAGTDGEDLQAMAEQLRVPGASIVVRLRP
;
A
#
# COMPACT_ATOMS: atom_id res chain seq x y z
N MET A 1 5.63 -0.79 41.45
CA MET A 1 5.94 -1.69 40.32
C MET A 1 4.75 -1.68 39.37
N ALA A 2 4.85 -0.97 38.25
CA ALA A 2 4.00 -1.15 37.08
C ALA A 2 4.81 -0.62 35.89
N THR A 3 5.71 -1.47 35.40
CA THR A 3 6.40 -1.32 34.12
C THR A 3 5.38 -1.35 33.01
N GLY A 4 5.32 -0.30 32.20
CA GLY A 4 4.43 -0.23 31.05
C GLY A 4 4.69 1.00 30.20
N ASN A 5 5.95 1.38 30.00
CA ASN A 5 6.30 2.23 28.86
C ASN A 5 6.15 1.35 27.61
N ALA A 6 4.93 1.21 27.11
CA ALA A 6 4.75 0.82 25.72
C ALA A 6 5.38 1.97 24.91
N GLY A 7 6.58 1.74 24.40
CA GLY A 7 7.08 2.51 23.26
C GLY A 7 6.03 2.48 22.15
N PRO A 8 6.09 3.38 21.14
CA PRO A 8 5.13 3.36 20.05
C PRO A 8 5.03 1.93 19.53
N GLU A 9 3.83 1.33 19.60
CA GLU A 9 3.61 -0.06 19.17
C GLU A 9 4.30 -0.26 17.82
N ALA A 10 5.26 -1.18 17.80
CA ALA A 10 6.04 -1.45 16.61
C ALA A 10 5.15 -2.20 15.63
N ILE A 11 4.48 -1.47 14.74
CA ILE A 11 3.69 -2.07 13.67
C ILE A 11 4.68 -2.63 12.63
N ALA A 12 4.73 -3.96 12.54
CA ALA A 12 5.62 -4.65 11.62
C ALA A 12 5.25 -4.36 10.15
N PRO A 13 6.23 -4.32 9.23
CA PRO A 13 5.96 -4.28 7.80
C PRO A 13 5.11 -5.47 7.35
N VAL A 14 4.17 -5.24 6.45
CA VAL A 14 3.32 -6.29 5.87
C VAL A 14 3.61 -6.46 4.39
N ALA A 15 3.81 -7.71 3.97
CA ALA A 15 3.91 -8.08 2.56
C ALA A 15 2.51 -8.40 2.01
N LEU A 16 2.18 -7.83 0.86
CA LEU A 16 0.88 -7.91 0.22
C LEU A 16 1.03 -8.58 -1.15
N ALA A 17 0.24 -9.62 -1.36
CA ALA A 17 0.09 -10.28 -2.65
C ALA A 17 -0.95 -9.56 -3.51
N VAL A 18 -0.59 -9.36 -4.77
CA VAL A 18 -1.42 -8.70 -5.76
C VAL A 18 -2.24 -9.74 -6.53
N LYS A 19 -3.53 -9.47 -6.69
CA LYS A 19 -4.43 -10.23 -7.56
C LYS A 19 -4.37 -9.71 -9.00
N SER A 20 -4.42 -8.39 -9.17
CA SER A 20 -4.26 -7.73 -10.46
C SER A 20 -3.74 -6.30 -10.28
N ALA A 21 -3.06 -5.78 -11.31
CA ALA A 21 -2.59 -4.41 -11.37
C ALA A 21 -2.86 -3.87 -12.78
N GLU A 22 -3.66 -2.82 -12.88
CA GLU A 22 -4.12 -2.28 -14.16
C GLU A 22 -4.02 -0.76 -14.16
N VAL A 23 -3.43 -0.20 -15.22
CA VAL A 23 -3.49 1.24 -15.48
C VAL A 23 -4.83 1.52 -16.13
N ALA A 24 -5.71 2.19 -15.39
CA ALA A 24 -7.00 2.64 -15.88
C ALA A 24 -7.11 4.15 -15.69
N GLN A 25 -8.16 4.74 -16.24
CA GLN A 25 -8.51 6.10 -15.86
C GLN A 25 -8.86 6.11 -14.36
N SER A 26 -8.15 6.93 -13.59
CA SER A 26 -8.35 7.05 -12.14
C SER A 26 -9.77 7.57 -11.87
N PRO A 27 -10.58 6.85 -11.07
CA PRO A 27 -11.91 7.34 -10.69
C PRO A 27 -11.86 8.57 -9.77
N ILE A 28 -10.65 8.93 -9.28
CA ILE A 28 -10.44 10.04 -8.35
C ILE A 28 -10.02 11.32 -9.08
N SER A 29 -9.14 11.21 -10.08
CA SER A 29 -8.47 12.38 -10.69
C SER A 29 -8.75 12.56 -12.19
N TYR A 30 -9.49 11.65 -12.85
CA TYR A 30 -9.67 11.61 -14.32
C TYR A 30 -8.39 11.42 -15.16
N ASP A 31 -7.20 11.54 -14.56
CA ASP A 31 -5.91 11.14 -15.11
C ASP A 31 -5.69 9.63 -15.08
N ARG A 32 -4.68 9.12 -15.79
CA ARG A 32 -4.28 7.70 -15.66
C ARG A 32 -3.82 7.42 -14.23
N GLY A 33 -4.29 6.31 -13.66
CA GLY A 33 -3.89 5.81 -12.35
C GLY A 33 -3.70 4.31 -12.37
N LEU A 34 -2.75 3.82 -11.58
CA LEU A 34 -2.55 2.39 -11.39
C LEU A 34 -3.47 1.90 -10.27
N THR A 35 -4.44 1.08 -10.64
CA THR A 35 -5.31 0.38 -9.68
C THR A 35 -4.74 -1.00 -9.41
N ILE A 36 -4.40 -1.25 -8.15
CA ILE A 36 -3.88 -2.52 -7.67
C ILE A 36 -4.95 -3.17 -6.80
N VAL A 37 -5.36 -4.37 -7.17
CA VAL A 37 -6.30 -5.20 -6.42
C VAL A 37 -5.51 -6.25 -5.68
N LEU A 38 -5.62 -6.30 -4.35
CA LEU A 38 -4.97 -7.29 -3.52
C LEU A 38 -5.72 -8.64 -3.52
N THR A 39 -5.03 -9.72 -3.16
CA THR A 39 -5.72 -10.96 -2.78
C THR A 39 -6.55 -10.74 -1.51
N PRO A 40 -7.64 -11.51 -1.27
CA PRO A 40 -8.45 -11.35 -0.06
C PRO A 40 -7.66 -11.47 1.25
N GLU A 41 -6.68 -12.37 1.30
CA GLU A 41 -5.78 -12.53 2.45
C GLU A 41 -4.93 -11.26 2.68
N SER A 42 -4.39 -10.68 1.59
CA SER A 42 -3.59 -9.47 1.67
C SER A 42 -4.43 -8.23 1.98
N ALA A 43 -5.67 -8.18 1.49
CA ALA A 43 -6.62 -7.13 1.85
C ALA A 43 -6.91 -7.13 3.36
N ALA A 44 -7.06 -8.31 3.99
CA ALA A 44 -7.21 -8.42 5.43
C ALA A 44 -5.97 -7.93 6.18
N LYS A 45 -4.76 -8.39 5.77
CA LYS A 45 -3.49 -7.91 6.36
C LYS A 45 -3.32 -6.40 6.22
N PHE A 46 -3.68 -5.85 5.07
CA PHE A 46 -3.57 -4.42 4.80
C PHE A 46 -4.58 -3.62 5.64
N ARG A 47 -5.80 -4.12 5.78
CA ARG A 47 -6.80 -3.54 6.70
C ARG A 47 -6.27 -3.49 8.13
N ASP A 48 -5.79 -4.61 8.66
CA ASP A 48 -5.29 -4.70 10.03
C ASP A 48 -4.11 -3.74 10.26
N PHE A 49 -3.19 -3.68 9.29
CA PHE A 49 -2.08 -2.74 9.31
C PHE A 49 -2.54 -1.28 9.29
N THR A 50 -3.43 -0.90 8.38
CA THR A 50 -3.91 0.49 8.25
C THR A 50 -4.73 0.93 9.45
N GLN A 51 -5.47 0.01 10.07
CA GLN A 51 -6.18 0.27 11.31
C GLN A 51 -5.22 0.53 12.48
N ALA A 52 -4.16 -0.26 12.61
CA ALA A 52 -3.13 -0.03 13.62
C ALA A 52 -2.34 1.26 13.35
N ALA A 53 -2.12 1.60 12.07
CA ALA A 53 -1.30 2.73 11.66
C ALA A 53 -2.05 4.09 11.65
N LEU A 54 -3.28 4.16 12.13
CA LEU A 54 -4.06 5.41 12.17
C LEU A 54 -3.29 6.55 12.84
N GLY A 55 -3.30 7.73 12.20
CA GLY A 55 -2.57 8.92 12.63
C GLY A 55 -1.05 8.85 12.38
N ARG A 56 -0.53 7.80 11.75
CA ARG A 56 0.89 7.62 11.45
C ARG A 56 1.16 7.78 9.95
N GLN A 57 2.39 8.15 9.60
CA GLN A 57 2.85 8.15 8.22
C GLN A 57 3.30 6.74 7.83
N THR A 58 2.80 6.25 6.70
CA THR A 58 3.12 4.95 6.13
C THR A 58 3.83 5.12 4.79
N GLN A 59 4.60 4.11 4.41
CA GLN A 59 5.24 3.99 3.10
C GLN A 59 4.71 2.73 2.42
N LEU A 60 4.36 2.86 1.15
CA LEU A 60 4.10 1.73 0.26
C LEU A 60 5.30 1.56 -0.65
N LEU A 61 5.80 0.33 -0.72
CA LEU A 61 6.95 -0.06 -1.49
C LEU A 61 6.54 -1.09 -2.54
N ILE A 62 7.05 -0.92 -3.76
CA ILE A 62 6.99 -1.91 -4.82
C ILE A 62 8.43 -2.26 -5.16
N ASN A 63 8.81 -3.54 -5.02
CA ASN A 63 10.19 -4.00 -5.25
C ASN A 63 11.22 -3.14 -4.48
N ASP A 64 10.97 -2.93 -3.17
CA ASP A 64 11.82 -2.13 -2.25
C ASP A 64 11.96 -0.63 -2.56
N LYS A 65 11.33 -0.12 -3.62
CA LYS A 65 11.26 1.31 -3.91
C LYS A 65 10.03 1.91 -3.25
N VAL A 66 10.21 2.99 -2.48
CA VAL A 66 9.07 3.77 -1.95
C VAL A 66 8.36 4.45 -3.11
N VAL A 67 7.07 4.18 -3.27
CA VAL A 67 6.24 4.72 -4.36
C VAL A 67 5.19 5.69 -3.85
N ILE A 68 4.72 5.50 -2.60
CA ILE A 68 3.80 6.40 -1.93
C ILE A 68 4.24 6.56 -0.48
N GLU A 69 4.18 7.80 0.01
CA GLU A 69 4.13 8.10 1.43
C GLU A 69 2.79 8.74 1.75
N SER A 70 2.09 8.23 2.76
CA SER A 70 0.74 8.69 3.10
C SER A 70 0.55 8.80 4.61
N TRP A 71 -0.20 9.81 5.04
CA TRP A 71 -0.72 9.85 6.41
C TRP A 71 -1.97 8.99 6.47
N MET A 72 -1.95 7.97 7.32
CA MET A 72 -3.08 7.08 7.49
C MET A 72 -4.17 7.78 8.30
N ARG A 73 -5.18 8.30 7.60
CA ARG A 73 -6.30 9.04 8.20
C ARG A 73 -7.50 8.14 8.47
N GLU A 74 -7.69 7.14 7.61
CA GLU A 74 -8.75 6.16 7.71
C GLU A 74 -8.21 4.79 7.28
N PRO A 75 -8.72 3.68 7.85
CA PRO A 75 -8.26 2.36 7.45
C PRO A 75 -8.79 1.98 6.06
N ILE A 76 -8.01 1.22 5.30
CA ILE A 76 -8.38 0.81 3.94
C ILE A 76 -9.09 -0.54 3.99
N MET A 77 -10.38 -0.54 3.63
CA MET A 77 -11.29 -1.68 3.81
C MET A 77 -11.45 -2.54 2.55
N ASP A 78 -11.33 -1.93 1.38
CA ASP A 78 -11.68 -2.49 0.08
C ASP A 78 -10.54 -3.28 -0.58
N GLY A 79 -9.35 -3.30 0.04
CA GLY A 79 -8.20 -4.05 -0.46
C GLY A 79 -7.69 -3.53 -1.81
N ARG A 80 -8.00 -2.27 -2.14
CA ARG A 80 -7.59 -1.60 -3.37
C ARG A 80 -6.60 -0.51 -3.05
N ILE A 81 -5.60 -0.37 -3.90
CA ILE A 81 -4.60 0.70 -3.82
C ILE A 81 -4.62 1.42 -5.15
N VAL A 82 -4.80 2.74 -5.11
CA VAL A 82 -4.79 3.60 -6.29
C VAL A 82 -3.55 4.48 -6.21
N LEU A 83 -2.64 4.33 -7.18
CA LEU A 83 -1.53 5.26 -7.37
C LEU A 83 -1.96 6.29 -8.42
N ALA A 84 -2.05 7.55 -8.02
CA ALA A 84 -2.41 8.68 -8.87
C ALA A 84 -1.31 9.75 -8.86
N GLY A 85 -1.14 10.48 -9.97
CA GLY A 85 -0.19 11.60 -10.06
C GLY A 85 1.25 11.21 -10.42
N THR A 86 1.48 9.99 -10.92
CA THR A 86 2.76 9.57 -11.52
C THR A 86 2.63 9.59 -13.05
N ASP A 87 3.72 9.81 -13.78
CA ASP A 87 3.71 9.80 -15.25
C ASP A 87 3.13 8.49 -15.80
N GLY A 88 2.40 8.58 -16.92
CA GLY A 88 1.68 7.45 -17.49
C GLY A 88 2.57 6.26 -17.86
N GLU A 89 3.82 6.53 -18.27
CA GLU A 89 4.82 5.50 -18.57
C GLU A 89 5.31 4.77 -17.31
N ASP A 90 5.52 5.50 -16.23
CA ASP A 90 5.92 4.95 -14.93
C ASP A 90 4.82 4.05 -14.35
N LEU A 91 3.55 4.47 -14.45
CA LEU A 91 2.40 3.66 -14.05
C LEU A 91 2.33 2.34 -14.84
N GLN A 92 2.62 2.39 -16.13
CA GLN A 92 2.62 1.21 -16.99
C GLN A 92 3.77 0.26 -16.64
N ALA A 93 4.97 0.79 -16.41
CA ALA A 93 6.12 0.00 -15.96
C ALA A 93 5.85 -0.68 -14.62
N MET A 94 5.21 0.02 -13.67
CA MET A 94 4.80 -0.55 -12.39
C MET A 94 3.75 -1.66 -12.55
N ALA A 95 2.76 -1.48 -13.41
CA ALA A 95 1.75 -2.50 -13.68
C ALA A 95 2.37 -3.78 -14.26
N GLU A 96 3.28 -3.65 -15.21
CA GLU A 96 4.02 -4.78 -15.79
C GLU A 96 4.89 -5.49 -14.75
N GLN A 97 5.55 -4.75 -13.85
CA GLN A 97 6.30 -5.34 -12.75
C GLN A 97 5.41 -6.15 -11.81
N LEU A 98 4.23 -5.63 -11.46
CA LEU A 98 3.27 -6.30 -10.57
C LEU A 98 2.57 -7.51 -11.22
N ARG A 99 2.65 -7.67 -12.54
CA ARG A 99 2.17 -8.86 -13.26
C ARG A 99 3.11 -10.05 -13.15
N VAL A 100 4.39 -9.84 -12.83
CA VAL A 100 5.37 -10.91 -12.70
C VAL A 100 5.10 -11.71 -11.42
N PRO A 101 5.03 -13.06 -11.49
CA PRO A 101 4.92 -13.89 -10.30
C PRO A 101 6.07 -13.62 -9.32
N GLY A 102 5.74 -13.26 -8.08
CA GLY A 102 6.72 -12.93 -7.04
C GLY A 102 6.95 -11.43 -6.84
N ALA A 103 6.30 -10.55 -7.62
CA ALA A 103 6.28 -9.13 -7.32
C ALA A 103 5.65 -8.88 -5.94
N SER A 104 6.38 -8.20 -5.06
CA SER A 104 5.96 -7.96 -3.68
C SER A 104 5.65 -6.48 -3.46
N ILE A 105 4.46 -6.22 -2.93
CA ILE A 105 4.13 -4.94 -2.33
C ILE A 105 4.41 -5.05 -0.83
N VAL A 106 5.12 -4.09 -0.26
CA VAL A 106 5.35 -4.00 1.18
C VAL A 106 4.78 -2.69 1.69
N VAL A 107 4.08 -2.74 2.82
CA VAL A 107 3.63 -1.54 3.52
C VAL A 107 4.27 -1.50 4.90
N ARG A 108 4.82 -0.35 5.28
CA ARG A 108 5.48 -0.15 6.57
C ARG A 108 5.19 1.24 7.14
N LEU A 109 5.46 1.42 8.43
CA LEU A 109 5.57 2.76 8.98
C LEU A 109 6.79 3.47 8.37
N ARG A 110 6.68 4.78 8.17
CA ARG A 110 7.83 5.60 7.81
C ARG A 110 8.85 5.54 8.97
N PRO A 111 10.12 5.15 8.70
CA PRO A 111 11.17 5.10 9.72
C PRO A 111 11.40 6.45 10.40
#